data_AF-A0A932T5Y2-F1
#
_entry.id   AF-A0A932T5Y2-F1
#
_cell.length_a   1.000
_cell.length_b   1.000
_cell.length_c   1.000
_cell.angle_alpha   90.00
_cell.angle_beta   90.00
_cell.angle_gamma   90.00
#
_symmetry.space_group_name_H-M   'P 1'
#
loop_
_entity.id
_entity.type
_entity.pdbx_description
1 polymer ?
#
loop_
_entity_poly.entity_id
_entity_poly.type
_entity_poly.pdbx_seq_one_letter_code
_entity_poly.pdbx_strand_id
1 'polypeptide(L)'
;MNTEIVGVVIMLLSMILLAIPLGKYIGKIYEGDRTWLDPIFNPLDKFFFKLSSIKADKQMNWKEHLIALLTINAVWFILSMLILMNMGWLPLNPDGNPSMPADLAFNTSISFISNTNLQHYSGETGVSYLGQLILMLFQFISAAAGMAACAVVFNAMKERTTDKLGNFYNYFIRSLTRVLLPLSIIVAVTLLFNGTPMTFHGNDQFISLQGDTVNVSRGPAAAMVAIKQIGTNGGGFFGTNSAHPLENPNYFTNIVENVCILLIPMAMIFALGYVLKRRKLAWVIFSVMLVGFLLFLLPSIYYEMKGNPAISQMGISPNLGSMEGKEVRFGSAASAFW
;
A
#
# COMPACT_ATOMS: atom_id res chain seq x y z
N MET A 1 14.09 -9.60 -25.05
CA MET A 1 12.73 -10.15 -24.86
C MET A 1 12.62 -11.17 -23.71
N ASN A 2 13.60 -12.05 -23.42
CA ASN A 2 13.45 -13.05 -22.34
C ASN A 2 13.72 -12.55 -20.91
N THR A 3 14.40 -11.41 -20.73
CA THR A 3 14.76 -10.89 -19.40
C THR A 3 13.57 -10.36 -18.61
N GLU A 4 12.55 -9.81 -19.28
CA GLU A 4 11.35 -9.29 -18.60
C GLU A 4 10.50 -10.41 -17.99
N ILE A 5 10.40 -11.55 -18.68
CA ILE A 5 9.72 -12.75 -18.16
C ILE A 5 10.45 -13.27 -16.92
N VAL A 6 11.79 -13.26 -16.93
CA VAL A 6 12.59 -13.63 -15.75
C VAL A 6 12.26 -12.70 -14.58
N GLY A 7 12.11 -11.39 -14.82
CA GLY A 7 11.68 -10.43 -13.80
C GLY A 7 10.31 -10.77 -13.18
N VAL A 8 9.32 -11.09 -14.02
CA VAL A 8 7.99 -11.53 -13.57
C VAL A 8 8.06 -12.80 -12.71
N VAL A 9 8.86 -13.78 -13.13
CA VAL A 9 9.07 -15.03 -12.36
C VAL A 9 9.72 -14.73 -11.01
N ILE A 10 10.71 -13.83 -10.97
CA ILE A 10 11.35 -13.40 -9.73
C ILE A 10 10.33 -12.72 -8.81
N MET A 11 9.51 -11.79 -9.30
CA MET A 11 8.47 -11.12 -8.50
C MET A 11 7.52 -12.14 -7.85
N LEU A 12 7.02 -13.10 -8.64
CA LEU A 12 6.16 -14.18 -8.14
C LEU A 12 6.84 -15.04 -7.09
N LEU A 13 8.04 -15.55 -7.37
CA LEU A 13 8.75 -16.42 -6.44
C LEU A 13 9.12 -15.69 -5.14
N SER A 14 9.60 -14.45 -5.24
CA SER A 14 9.91 -13.60 -4.09
C SER A 14 8.68 -13.36 -3.23
N MET A 15 7.52 -13.04 -3.84
CA MET A 15 6.26 -12.89 -3.12
C MET A 15 5.91 -14.18 -2.33
N ILE A 16 5.96 -15.35 -2.97
CA ILE A 16 5.60 -16.62 -2.32
C ILE A 16 6.54 -16.92 -1.16
N LEU A 17 7.85 -16.78 -1.38
CA LEU A 17 8.89 -17.06 -0.38
C LEU A 17 8.77 -16.15 0.84
N LEU A 18 8.40 -14.88 0.65
CA LEU A 18 8.24 -13.90 1.74
C LEU A 18 6.88 -14.00 2.44
N ALA A 19 5.81 -14.33 1.72
CA ALA A 19 4.46 -14.42 2.27
C ALA A 19 4.31 -15.54 3.33
N ILE A 20 5.01 -16.67 3.15
CA ILE A 20 4.95 -17.81 4.09
C ILE A 20 5.47 -17.44 5.50
N PRO A 21 6.73 -16.96 5.67
CA PRO A 21 7.24 -16.57 6.98
C PRO A 21 6.50 -15.35 7.54
N LEU A 22 6.12 -14.39 6.69
CA LEU A 22 5.35 -13.23 7.14
C LEU A 22 3.97 -13.66 7.67
N GLY A 23 3.28 -14.56 6.99
CA GLY A 23 1.98 -15.05 7.42
C GLY A 23 2.04 -15.79 8.75
N LYS A 24 3.07 -16.62 8.96
CA LYS A 24 3.33 -17.23 10.27
C LYS A 24 3.55 -16.17 11.36
N TYR A 25 4.30 -15.11 11.04
CA TYR A 25 4.57 -14.01 11.96
C TYR A 25 3.31 -13.20 12.30
N ILE A 26 2.47 -12.86 11.30
CA ILE A 26 1.17 -12.21 11.51
C ILE A 26 0.25 -13.11 12.35
N GLY A 27 0.22 -14.42 12.07
CA GLY A 27 -0.54 -15.38 12.87
C GLY A 27 -0.12 -15.39 14.34
N LYS A 28 1.19 -15.31 14.64
CA LYS A 28 1.70 -15.15 16.01
C LYS A 28 1.22 -13.86 16.67
N ILE A 29 1.25 -12.75 15.95
CA ILE A 29 0.76 -11.46 16.45
C ILE A 29 -0.72 -11.58 16.86
N TYR A 30 -1.55 -12.21 16.03
CA TYR A 30 -2.99 -12.30 16.32
C TYR A 30 -3.35 -13.33 17.39
N GLU A 31 -2.57 -14.40 17.54
CA GLU A 31 -2.72 -15.36 18.65
C GLU A 31 -2.15 -14.84 19.99
N GLY A 32 -1.39 -13.73 19.98
CA GLY A 32 -0.73 -13.23 21.20
C GLY A 32 0.57 -13.97 21.54
N ASP A 33 1.11 -14.75 20.61
CA ASP A 33 2.40 -15.41 20.76
C ASP A 33 3.54 -14.39 20.87
N ARG A 34 4.63 -14.76 21.56
CA ARG A 34 5.82 -13.92 21.67
C ARG A 34 6.50 -13.74 20.30
N THR A 35 6.79 -12.49 19.97
CA THR A 35 7.54 -12.09 18.78
C THR A 35 8.84 -11.37 19.15
N TRP A 36 9.77 -11.30 18.20
CA TRP A 36 11.07 -10.65 18.39
C TRP A 36 10.96 -9.12 18.49
N LEU A 37 9.86 -8.53 17.99
CA LEU A 37 9.56 -7.09 18.05
C LEU A 37 8.85 -6.68 19.35
N ASP A 38 8.35 -7.63 20.13
CA ASP A 38 7.62 -7.36 21.37
C ASP A 38 8.40 -6.53 22.41
N PRO A 39 9.72 -6.71 22.63
CA PRO A 39 10.46 -5.87 23.58
C PRO A 39 10.45 -4.37 23.23
N ILE A 40 10.38 -4.05 21.93
CA ILE A 40 10.39 -2.67 21.43
C ILE A 40 8.97 -2.11 21.41
N PHE A 41 7.99 -2.86 20.90
CA PHE A 41 6.65 -2.32 20.66
C PHE A 41 5.64 -2.58 21.78
N ASN A 42 5.83 -3.56 22.67
CA ASN A 42 4.92 -3.72 23.82
C ASN A 42 4.90 -2.48 24.73
N PRO A 43 6.04 -1.83 25.05
CA PRO A 43 6.01 -0.58 25.81
C PRO A 43 5.25 0.54 25.10
N LEU A 44 5.42 0.67 23.79
CA LEU A 44 4.73 1.68 22.98
C LEU A 44 3.22 1.42 22.91
N ASP A 45 2.81 0.18 22.67
CA ASP A 45 1.39 -0.19 22.65
C ASP A 45 0.75 0.07 24.01
N LYS A 46 1.41 -0.30 25.11
CA LYS A 46 0.93 -0.03 26.48
C LYS A 46 0.78 1.47 26.73
N PHE A 47 1.72 2.27 26.22
CA PHE A 47 1.63 3.73 26.30
C PHE A 47 0.40 4.25 25.55
N PHE A 48 0.18 3.82 24.30
CA PHE A 48 -1.00 4.20 23.52
C PHE A 48 -2.31 3.76 24.18
N PHE A 49 -2.40 2.51 24.64
CA PHE A 49 -3.58 2.02 25.34
C PHE A 49 -3.84 2.76 26.65
N LYS A 50 -2.79 3.11 27.40
CA LYS A 50 -2.92 3.91 28.62
C LYS A 50 -3.41 5.33 28.32
N LEU A 51 -2.85 5.99 27.30
CA LEU A 51 -3.24 7.34 26.90
C LEU A 51 -4.69 7.39 26.42
N SER A 52 -5.13 6.39 25.65
CA SER A 52 -6.50 6.29 25.13
C SER A 52 -7.48 5.65 26.11
N SER A 53 -7.06 5.27 27.32
CA SER A 53 -7.87 4.52 28.30
C SER A 53 -8.48 3.22 27.73
N ILE A 54 -7.81 2.60 26.76
CA ILE A 54 -8.24 1.35 26.12
C ILE A 54 -7.68 0.17 26.91
N LYS A 55 -8.55 -0.76 27.30
CA LYS A 55 -8.16 -2.05 27.90
C LYS A 55 -7.96 -3.10 26.80
N ALA A 56 -6.71 -3.34 26.42
CA ALA A 56 -6.36 -4.25 25.31
C ALA A 56 -6.72 -5.72 25.57
N ASP A 57 -6.86 -6.11 26.83
CA ASP A 57 -7.28 -7.43 27.31
C ASP A 57 -8.80 -7.61 27.31
N LYS A 58 -9.57 -6.51 27.25
CA LYS A 58 -11.04 -6.56 27.20
C LYS A 58 -11.48 -7.11 25.84
N GLN A 59 -12.09 -8.29 25.86
CA GLN A 59 -12.72 -8.90 24.69
C GLN A 59 -13.92 -8.08 24.21
N MET A 60 -14.14 -8.06 22.90
CA MET A 60 -15.20 -7.33 22.22
C MET A 60 -16.08 -8.29 21.40
N ASN A 61 -17.38 -8.01 21.39
CA ASN A 61 -18.34 -8.66 20.48
C ASN A 61 -18.36 -7.98 19.10
N TRP A 62 -19.03 -8.61 18.13
CA TRP A 62 -19.05 -8.12 16.75
C TRP A 62 -19.60 -6.68 16.60
N LYS A 63 -20.57 -6.28 17.44
CA LYS A 63 -21.13 -4.92 17.41
C LYS A 63 -20.10 -3.90 17.90
N GLU A 64 -19.38 -4.23 18.97
CA GLU A 64 -18.31 -3.39 19.50
C GLU A 64 -17.16 -3.25 18.47
N HIS A 65 -16.79 -4.34 17.78
CA HIS A 65 -15.82 -4.30 16.67
C HIS A 65 -16.28 -3.37 15.55
N LEU A 66 -17.55 -3.50 15.12
CA LEU A 66 -18.12 -2.66 14.07
C LEU A 66 -18.15 -1.18 14.49
N ILE A 67 -18.58 -0.88 15.71
CA ILE A 67 -18.58 0.48 16.25
C ILE A 67 -17.17 1.06 16.26
N ALA A 68 -16.17 0.31 16.74
CA ALA A 68 -14.79 0.77 16.75
C ALA A 68 -14.28 1.09 15.33
N LEU A 69 -14.53 0.20 14.36
CA LEU A 69 -14.16 0.41 12.97
C LEU A 69 -14.83 1.66 12.38
N LEU A 70 -16.13 1.85 12.58
CA LEU A 70 -16.87 3.00 12.05
C LEU A 70 -16.45 4.31 12.72
N THR A 71 -16.26 4.32 14.04
CA THR A 71 -15.84 5.51 14.78
C THR A 71 -14.45 5.98 14.37
N ILE A 72 -13.49 5.05 14.20
CA ILE A 72 -12.14 5.37 13.71
C ILE A 72 -12.25 6.07 12.35
N ASN A 73 -12.95 5.46 11.39
CA ASN A 73 -13.08 6.03 10.04
C ASN A 73 -13.82 7.39 10.04
N ALA A 74 -14.85 7.57 10.87
CA ALA A 74 -15.59 8.82 10.95
C ALA A 74 -14.76 9.99 11.50
N VAL A 75 -13.95 9.75 12.54
CA VAL A 75 -13.06 10.78 13.11
C VAL A 75 -12.02 11.22 12.08
N TRP A 76 -11.40 10.27 11.39
CA TRP A 76 -10.41 10.58 10.36
C TRP A 76 -10.99 11.27 9.14
N PHE A 77 -12.24 10.95 8.77
CA PHE A 77 -12.95 11.64 7.70
C PHE A 77 -13.12 13.13 7.98
N ILE A 78 -13.57 13.48 9.18
CA ILE A 78 -13.74 14.88 9.57
C ILE A 78 -12.38 15.60 9.55
N LEU A 79 -11.32 14.98 10.10
CA LEU A 79 -9.98 15.57 10.09
C LEU A 79 -9.45 15.78 8.66
N SER A 80 -9.64 14.79 7.79
CA SER A 80 -9.26 14.86 6.37
C SER A 80 -9.92 16.04 5.67
N MET A 81 -11.25 16.17 5.82
CA MET A 81 -12.01 17.26 5.24
C MET A 81 -11.48 18.62 5.68
N LEU A 82 -11.25 18.78 6.99
CA LEU A 82 -10.73 20.04 7.55
C LEU A 82 -9.36 20.37 6.99
N ILE A 83 -8.45 19.40 6.87
CA ILE A 83 -7.08 19.66 6.38
C ILE A 83 -7.09 19.94 4.87
N LEU A 84 -7.73 19.09 4.07
CA LEU A 84 -7.74 19.23 2.60
C LEU A 84 -8.40 20.53 2.13
N MET A 85 -9.47 20.97 2.81
CA MET A 85 -10.14 22.25 2.50
C MET A 85 -9.38 23.48 3.01
N ASN A 86 -8.33 23.31 3.82
CA ASN A 86 -7.59 24.42 4.43
C ASN A 86 -6.08 24.40 4.10
N MET A 87 -5.63 23.54 3.20
CA MET A 87 -4.20 23.38 2.85
C MET A 87 -3.49 24.69 2.48
N GLY A 88 -4.21 25.64 1.87
CA GLY A 88 -3.63 26.90 1.40
C GLY A 88 -2.98 27.77 2.49
N TRP A 89 -3.42 27.68 3.74
CA TRP A 89 -2.86 28.46 4.86
C TRP A 89 -2.21 27.61 5.96
N LEU A 90 -2.30 26.28 5.84
CA LEU A 90 -1.66 25.34 6.75
C LEU A 90 -0.15 25.24 6.47
N PRO A 91 0.68 24.84 7.46
CA PRO A 91 2.12 24.70 7.26
C PRO A 91 2.47 23.54 6.31
N LEU A 92 3.75 23.43 5.95
CA LEU A 92 4.28 22.43 5.01
C LEU A 92 3.62 22.54 3.61
N ASN A 93 3.57 23.77 3.10
CA ASN A 93 3.10 24.09 1.75
C ASN A 93 4.11 24.98 1.02
N PRO A 94 5.35 24.50 0.75
CA PRO A 94 6.40 25.32 0.17
C PRO A 94 6.06 25.84 -1.23
N ASP A 95 5.23 25.10 -1.96
CA ASP A 95 4.83 25.41 -3.34
C ASP A 95 3.51 26.19 -3.44
N GLY A 96 2.88 26.51 -2.30
CA GLY A 96 1.63 27.28 -2.28
C GLY A 96 0.44 26.57 -2.91
N ASN A 97 0.39 25.23 -2.83
CA ASN A 97 -0.70 24.42 -3.38
C ASN A 97 -2.06 24.85 -2.77
N PRO A 98 -3.11 24.97 -3.60
CA PRO A 98 -4.40 25.49 -3.15
C PRO A 98 -5.13 24.50 -2.23
N SER A 99 -6.06 25.01 -1.44
CA SER A 99 -7.06 24.17 -0.76
C SER A 99 -7.98 23.49 -1.76
N MET A 100 -8.40 22.26 -1.46
CA MET A 100 -9.40 21.56 -2.28
C MET A 100 -10.80 22.16 -2.08
N PRO A 101 -11.63 22.24 -3.14
CA PRO A 101 -13.06 22.45 -2.97
C PRO A 101 -13.70 21.27 -2.21
N ALA A 102 -14.86 21.49 -1.60
CA ALA A 102 -15.47 20.54 -0.67
C ALA A 102 -15.79 19.17 -1.29
N ASP A 103 -16.18 19.14 -2.57
CA ASP A 103 -16.46 17.93 -3.34
C ASP A 103 -15.20 17.10 -3.60
N LEU A 104 -14.09 17.74 -3.99
CA LEU A 104 -12.80 17.06 -4.18
C LEU A 104 -12.21 16.58 -2.84
N ALA A 105 -12.32 17.39 -1.79
CA ALA A 105 -11.91 17.00 -0.45
C ALA A 105 -12.71 15.79 0.05
N PHE A 106 -14.03 15.78 -0.19
CA PHE A 106 -14.91 14.66 0.16
C PHE A 106 -14.52 13.38 -0.57
N ASN A 107 -14.38 13.46 -1.89
CA ASN A 107 -13.96 12.33 -2.72
C ASN A 107 -12.62 11.77 -2.25
N THR A 108 -11.62 12.63 -2.09
CA THR A 108 -10.27 12.25 -1.65
C THR A 108 -10.28 11.64 -0.24
N SER A 109 -11.02 12.23 0.69
CA SER A 109 -11.11 11.75 2.08
C SER A 109 -11.69 10.35 2.16
N ILE A 110 -12.86 10.13 1.53
CA ILE A 110 -13.50 8.81 1.54
C ILE A 110 -12.61 7.80 0.83
N SER A 111 -12.06 8.16 -0.31
CA SER A 111 -11.18 7.33 -1.11
C SER A 111 -10.00 6.77 -0.32
N PHE A 112 -9.29 7.61 0.46
CA PHE A 112 -8.15 7.16 1.26
C PHE A 112 -8.58 6.37 2.52
N ILE A 113 -9.69 6.76 3.16
CA ILE A 113 -10.22 6.07 4.34
C ILE A 113 -10.79 4.70 3.97
N SER A 114 -11.33 4.54 2.77
CA SER A 114 -11.83 3.27 2.23
C SER A 114 -10.74 2.41 1.57
N ASN A 115 -9.46 2.75 1.74
CA ASN A 115 -8.32 2.02 1.17
C ASN A 115 -8.34 1.95 -0.38
N THR A 116 -9.04 2.88 -1.03
CA THR A 116 -9.26 2.89 -2.48
C THR A 116 -8.26 3.80 -3.19
N ASN A 117 -8.05 4.98 -2.62
CA ASN A 117 -7.10 5.99 -3.08
C ASN A 117 -7.24 6.38 -4.56
N LEU A 118 -8.46 6.40 -5.08
CA LEU A 118 -8.85 7.17 -6.25
C LEU A 118 -8.41 8.64 -6.12
N GLN A 119 -7.80 9.18 -7.17
CA GLN A 119 -7.28 10.53 -7.25
C GLN A 119 -7.90 11.26 -8.46
N HIS A 120 -8.63 12.34 -8.22
CA HIS A 120 -9.09 13.29 -9.25
C HIS A 120 -8.28 14.58 -9.23
N TYR A 121 -6.99 14.46 -8.88
CA TYR A 121 -6.03 15.55 -8.76
C TYR A 121 -4.64 15.03 -9.11
N SER A 122 -3.72 15.93 -9.48
CA SER A 122 -2.28 15.62 -9.52
C SER A 122 -1.69 15.91 -8.15
N GLY A 123 -0.98 14.96 -7.55
CA GLY A 123 -0.49 15.13 -6.17
C GLY A 123 0.52 16.25 -6.01
N GLU A 124 1.31 16.54 -7.05
CA GLU A 124 2.33 17.58 -7.07
C GLU A 124 1.79 19.01 -7.12
N THR A 125 0.60 19.22 -7.70
CA THR A 125 -0.03 20.55 -7.85
C THR A 125 -1.31 20.72 -7.02
N GLY A 126 -1.92 19.60 -6.61
CA GLY A 126 -3.23 19.59 -5.95
C GLY A 126 -3.20 19.34 -4.45
N VAL A 127 -2.05 19.02 -3.86
CA VAL A 127 -1.95 18.65 -2.43
C VAL A 127 -0.69 19.24 -1.80
N SER A 128 -0.82 19.90 -0.64
CA SER A 128 0.35 20.35 0.14
C SER A 128 1.08 19.17 0.78
N TYR A 129 2.31 19.34 1.29
CA TYR A 129 3.02 18.25 1.96
C TYR A 129 2.31 17.83 3.25
N LEU A 130 1.68 18.76 3.98
CA LEU A 130 0.82 18.38 5.11
C LEU A 130 -0.36 17.51 4.65
N GLY A 131 -1.02 17.87 3.54
CA GLY A 131 -2.07 17.05 2.95
C GLY A 131 -1.57 15.65 2.61
N GLN A 132 -0.42 15.54 1.94
CA GLN A 132 0.19 14.26 1.59
C GLN A 132 0.53 13.41 2.83
N LEU A 133 1.02 14.02 3.92
CA LEU A 133 1.30 13.31 5.18
C LEU A 133 0.02 12.75 5.83
N ILE A 134 -1.10 13.48 5.74
CA ILE A 134 -2.39 13.03 6.28
C ILE A 134 -2.98 11.92 5.41
N LEU A 135 -2.88 12.04 4.09
CA LEU A 135 -3.24 10.98 3.17
C LEU A 135 -2.41 9.72 3.39
N MET A 136 -1.09 9.86 3.59
CA MET A 136 -0.20 8.76 3.97
C MET A 136 -0.58 8.14 5.32
N LEU A 137 -0.97 8.95 6.31
CA LEU A 137 -1.49 8.43 7.59
C LEU A 137 -2.72 7.55 7.36
N PHE A 138 -3.64 7.96 6.48
CA PHE A 138 -4.83 7.16 6.18
C PHE A 138 -4.48 5.84 5.51
N GLN A 139 -3.46 5.80 4.66
CA GLN A 139 -2.98 4.55 4.05
C GLN A 139 -2.51 3.51 5.08
N PHE A 140 -2.00 3.95 6.23
CA PHE A 140 -1.69 3.06 7.35
C PHE A 140 -2.97 2.60 8.07
N ILE A 141 -3.87 3.54 8.34
CA ILE A 141 -5.07 3.31 9.14
C ILE A 141 -6.06 2.40 8.41
N SER A 142 -6.31 2.65 7.13
CA SER A 142 -7.24 1.87 6.29
C SER A 142 -6.75 0.43 6.16
N ALA A 143 -5.46 0.22 5.86
CA ALA A 143 -4.86 -1.10 5.77
C ALA A 143 -4.91 -1.84 7.11
N ALA A 144 -4.58 -1.17 8.23
CA ALA A 144 -4.65 -1.75 9.56
C ALA A 144 -6.07 -2.11 9.99
N ALA A 145 -7.07 -1.30 9.62
CA ALA A 145 -8.48 -1.59 9.86
C ALA A 145 -8.94 -2.85 9.10
N GLY A 146 -8.54 -3.00 7.83
CA GLY A 146 -8.79 -4.21 7.05
C GLY A 146 -8.15 -5.46 7.67
N MET A 147 -6.88 -5.35 8.07
CA MET A 147 -6.15 -6.41 8.76
C MET A 147 -6.80 -6.80 10.10
N ALA A 148 -7.22 -5.81 10.90
CA ALA A 148 -7.93 -6.03 12.16
C ALA A 148 -9.28 -6.73 11.94
N ALA A 149 -10.06 -6.32 10.94
CA ALA A 149 -11.30 -6.98 10.57
C ALA A 149 -11.07 -8.44 10.15
N CYS A 150 -10.02 -8.73 9.39
CA CYS A 150 -9.64 -10.11 9.06
C CYS A 150 -9.27 -10.93 10.31
N ALA A 151 -8.55 -10.35 11.28
CA ALA A 151 -8.22 -11.04 12.54
C ALA A 151 -9.49 -11.44 13.33
N VAL A 152 -10.50 -10.58 13.34
CA VAL A 152 -11.82 -10.88 13.92
C VAL A 152 -12.48 -12.07 13.23
N VAL A 153 -12.43 -12.13 11.90
CA VAL A 153 -12.93 -13.27 11.11
C VAL A 153 -12.16 -14.55 11.44
N PHE A 154 -10.83 -14.48 11.59
CA PHE A 154 -10.02 -15.64 11.95
C PHE A 154 -10.45 -16.22 13.30
N ASN A 155 -10.69 -15.38 14.30
CA ASN A 155 -11.20 -15.81 15.61
C ASN A 155 -12.59 -16.42 15.51
N ALA A 156 -13.50 -15.80 14.74
CA ALA A 156 -14.85 -16.34 14.54
C ALA A 156 -14.82 -17.75 13.93
N MET A 157 -13.93 -17.98 12.97
CA MET A 157 -13.73 -19.30 12.35
C MET A 157 -13.07 -20.32 13.31
N LYS A 158 -12.23 -19.85 14.24
CA LYS A 158 -11.52 -20.69 15.22
C LYS A 158 -12.45 -21.19 16.33
N GLU A 159 -13.21 -20.29 16.94
CA GLU A 159 -13.95 -20.55 18.19
C GLU A 159 -15.30 -21.26 18.02
N ARG A 160 -15.80 -21.41 16.78
CA ARG A 160 -17.10 -22.03 16.39
C ARG A 160 -18.35 -21.36 16.99
N THR A 161 -18.44 -21.20 18.32
CA THR A 161 -19.54 -20.55 19.04
C THR A 161 -18.98 -19.66 20.14
N THR A 162 -18.85 -18.36 19.86
CA THR A 162 -18.41 -17.36 20.85
C THR A 162 -19.06 -16.01 20.53
N ASP A 163 -19.29 -15.20 21.56
CA ASP A 163 -19.62 -13.78 21.45
C ASP A 163 -18.39 -12.88 21.58
N LYS A 164 -17.21 -13.44 21.87
CA LYS A 164 -15.95 -12.72 22.10
C LYS A 164 -14.95 -13.02 20.98
N LEU A 165 -14.57 -11.99 20.23
CA LEU A 165 -13.77 -12.11 19.01
C LEU A 165 -12.40 -11.40 19.12
N GLY A 166 -11.85 -11.29 20.32
CA GLY A 166 -10.66 -10.49 20.58
C GLY A 166 -10.98 -9.01 20.75
N ASN A 167 -9.99 -8.14 20.57
CA ASN A 167 -10.12 -6.70 20.75
C ASN A 167 -9.68 -5.97 19.48
N PHE A 168 -10.57 -5.14 18.91
CA PHE A 168 -10.32 -4.44 17.64
C PHE A 168 -9.06 -3.57 17.71
N TYR A 169 -8.96 -2.74 18.74
CA TYR A 169 -7.86 -1.80 18.93
C TYR A 169 -6.53 -2.53 19.11
N ASN A 170 -6.54 -3.71 19.75
CA ASN A 170 -5.34 -4.54 19.84
C ASN A 170 -4.88 -5.03 18.48
N TYR A 171 -5.78 -5.60 17.66
CA TYR A 171 -5.41 -6.03 16.30
C TYR A 171 -4.97 -4.86 15.41
N PHE A 172 -5.65 -3.73 15.52
CA PHE A 172 -5.36 -2.50 14.78
C PHE A 172 -3.95 -1.97 15.11
N ILE A 173 -3.66 -1.71 16.39
CA ILE A 173 -2.37 -1.16 16.81
C ILE A 173 -1.23 -2.14 16.51
N ARG A 174 -1.40 -3.44 16.76
CA ARG A 174 -0.33 -4.41 16.46
C ARG A 174 -0.10 -4.57 14.96
N SER A 175 -1.12 -4.45 14.12
CA SER A 175 -0.94 -4.45 12.65
C SER A 175 -0.13 -3.23 12.19
N LEU A 176 -0.38 -2.06 12.77
CA LEU A 176 0.42 -0.85 12.51
C LEU A 176 1.86 -1.02 12.97
N THR A 177 2.08 -1.33 14.24
CA THR A 177 3.41 -1.25 14.86
C THR A 177 4.33 -2.41 14.49
N ARG A 178 3.78 -3.61 14.27
CA ARG A 178 4.58 -4.83 14.04
C ARG A 178 4.58 -5.34 12.61
N VAL A 179 3.72 -4.83 11.73
CA VAL A 179 3.63 -5.27 10.34
C VAL A 179 3.83 -4.09 9.38
N LEU A 180 2.89 -3.16 9.35
CA LEU A 180 2.87 -2.09 8.35
C LEU A 180 4.07 -1.16 8.51
N LEU A 181 4.30 -0.61 9.71
CA LEU A 181 5.37 0.37 9.93
C LEU A 181 6.78 -0.22 9.67
N PRO A 182 7.15 -1.40 10.22
CA PRO A 182 8.47 -1.97 9.93
C PRO A 182 8.69 -2.29 8.44
N LEU A 183 7.67 -2.85 7.76
CA LEU A 183 7.78 -3.16 6.34
C LEU A 183 7.87 -1.89 5.49
N SER A 184 7.04 -0.88 5.77
CA SER A 184 7.08 0.41 5.08
C SER A 184 8.42 1.12 5.27
N ILE A 185 9.06 1.03 6.44
CA ILE A 185 10.41 1.59 6.64
C ILE A 185 11.43 0.89 5.73
N ILE A 186 11.42 -0.44 5.66
CA ILE A 186 12.34 -1.20 4.81
C ILE A 186 12.16 -0.81 3.34
N VAL A 187 10.91 -0.72 2.87
CA VAL A 187 10.59 -0.34 1.48
C VAL A 187 10.95 1.11 1.22
N ALA A 188 10.60 2.04 2.09
CA ALA A 188 10.91 3.47 1.94
C ALA A 188 12.42 3.71 1.86
N VAL A 189 13.21 3.04 2.70
CA VAL A 189 14.67 3.12 2.65
C VAL A 189 15.21 2.53 1.34
N THR A 190 14.64 1.42 0.87
CA THR A 190 15.02 0.81 -0.41
C THR A 190 14.76 1.77 -1.58
N LEU A 191 13.58 2.40 -1.61
CA LEU A 191 13.20 3.39 -2.63
C LEU A 191 14.08 4.64 -2.57
N LEU A 192 14.35 5.15 -1.37
CA LEU A 192 15.22 6.31 -1.13
C LEU A 192 16.62 6.09 -1.72
N PHE A 193 17.24 4.94 -1.44
CA PHE A 193 18.57 4.61 -1.99
C PHE A 193 18.55 4.35 -3.51
N ASN A 194 17.37 4.21 -4.12
CA ASN A 194 17.19 4.01 -5.55
C ASN A 194 16.73 5.26 -6.31
N GLY A 195 16.59 6.41 -5.63
CA GLY A 195 16.33 7.70 -6.29
C GLY A 195 14.95 8.31 -6.03
N THR A 196 14.07 7.65 -5.26
CA THR A 196 12.79 8.22 -4.83
C THR A 196 13.06 9.32 -3.78
N PRO A 197 12.52 10.54 -3.93
CA PRO A 197 12.85 11.65 -3.05
C PRO A 197 12.25 11.47 -1.65
N MET A 198 12.98 11.95 -0.65
CA MET A 198 12.52 12.09 0.72
C MET A 198 12.98 13.43 1.28
N THR A 199 12.21 14.49 0.99
CA THR A 199 12.55 15.86 1.39
C THR A 199 11.30 16.68 1.69
N PHE A 200 11.47 17.81 2.39
CA PHE A 200 10.43 18.82 2.59
C PHE A 200 10.75 20.16 1.92
N HIS A 201 11.78 20.20 1.08
CA HIS A 201 12.01 21.33 0.17
C HIS A 201 10.96 21.31 -0.95
N GLY A 202 10.54 22.51 -1.38
CA GLY A 202 9.64 22.67 -2.52
C GLY A 202 10.24 22.21 -3.85
N ASN A 203 9.52 22.52 -4.92
CA ASN A 203 9.89 22.23 -6.30
C ASN A 203 11.34 22.67 -6.57
N ASP A 204 12.14 21.79 -7.16
CA ASP A 204 13.43 22.18 -7.71
C ASP A 204 13.26 22.90 -9.03
N GLN A 205 14.23 23.75 -9.38
CA GLN A 205 14.24 24.41 -10.68
C GLN A 205 15.60 24.21 -11.36
N PHE A 206 15.57 23.85 -12.63
CA PHE A 206 16.77 23.83 -13.47
C PHE A 206 16.47 24.36 -14.87
N ILE A 207 17.52 24.80 -15.57
CA ILE A 207 17.44 25.20 -16.97
C ILE A 207 17.83 23.99 -17.82
N SER A 208 16.95 23.56 -18.71
CA SER A 208 17.18 22.41 -19.58
C SER A 208 18.28 22.70 -20.60
N LEU A 209 18.80 21.66 -21.26
CA LEU A 209 19.77 21.82 -22.36
C LEU A 209 19.20 22.62 -23.55
N GLN A 210 17.88 22.76 -23.63
CA GLN A 210 17.19 23.58 -24.65
C GLN A 210 17.00 25.04 -24.20
N GLY A 211 17.32 25.37 -22.94
CA GLY A 211 17.16 26.70 -22.37
C GLY A 211 15.84 26.93 -21.62
N ASP A 212 14.98 25.92 -21.55
CA ASP A 212 13.69 26.03 -20.85
C ASP A 212 13.85 25.90 -19.34
N THR A 213 13.12 26.73 -18.60
CA THR A 213 12.99 26.58 -17.15
C THR A 213 12.07 25.41 -16.83
N VAL A 214 12.59 24.39 -16.16
CA VAL A 214 11.85 23.19 -15.75
C VAL A 214 11.74 23.16 -14.23
N ASN A 215 10.52 22.98 -13.72
CA ASN A 215 10.26 22.77 -12.31
C ASN A 215 10.05 21.27 -12.05
N VAL A 216 10.74 20.73 -11.04
CA VAL A 216 10.65 19.32 -10.65
C VAL A 216 10.03 19.22 -9.28
N SER A 217 8.83 18.65 -9.23
CA SER A 217 8.16 18.42 -7.95
C SER A 217 8.85 17.33 -7.15
N ARG A 218 8.98 17.60 -5.85
CA ARG A 218 9.61 16.72 -4.86
C ARG A 218 8.72 16.63 -3.63
N GLY A 219 9.21 15.95 -2.60
CA GLY A 219 8.52 15.80 -1.34
C GLY A 219 8.94 14.52 -0.63
N PRO A 220 8.22 14.12 0.44
CA PRO A 220 8.47 12.89 1.19
C PRO A 220 7.90 11.65 0.47
N ALA A 221 8.16 11.52 -0.84
CA ALA A 221 7.53 10.49 -1.69
C ALA A 221 7.91 9.07 -1.25
N ALA A 222 9.17 8.82 -0.88
CA ALA A 222 9.63 7.49 -0.50
C ALA A 222 8.81 6.85 0.65
N ALA A 223 8.43 7.66 1.64
CA ALA A 223 7.61 7.19 2.75
C ALA A 223 6.18 6.84 2.31
N MET A 224 5.57 7.69 1.49
CA MET A 224 4.21 7.49 0.98
C MET A 224 4.12 6.29 0.04
N VAL A 225 5.06 6.18 -0.92
CA VAL A 225 5.12 5.06 -1.87
C VAL A 225 5.26 3.73 -1.12
N ALA A 226 6.04 3.67 -0.04
CA ALA A 226 6.20 2.43 0.71
C ALA A 226 4.89 1.90 1.30
N ILE A 227 4.14 2.73 2.03
CA ILE A 227 2.86 2.30 2.62
C ILE A 227 1.78 2.12 1.56
N LYS A 228 1.79 2.90 0.46
CA LYS A 228 0.77 2.74 -0.57
C LYS A 228 0.82 1.33 -1.19
N GLN A 229 2.02 0.75 -1.35
CA GLN A 229 2.17 -0.61 -1.88
C GLN A 229 1.94 -1.67 -0.80
N ILE A 230 2.59 -1.55 0.36
CA ILE A 230 2.47 -2.54 1.44
C ILE A 230 1.02 -2.68 1.92
N GLY A 231 0.30 -1.57 2.06
CA GLY A 231 -1.11 -1.55 2.49
C GLY A 231 -2.12 -1.72 1.35
N THR A 232 -1.67 -2.02 0.13
CA THR A 232 -2.52 -2.15 -1.07
C THR A 232 -3.51 -1.00 -1.24
N ASN A 233 -3.02 0.22 -1.01
CA ASN A 233 -3.81 1.45 -1.08
C ASN A 233 -3.83 2.01 -2.50
N GLY A 234 -2.64 2.15 -3.11
CA GLY A 234 -2.48 2.63 -4.48
C GLY A 234 -2.46 4.14 -4.68
N GLY A 235 -2.64 4.98 -3.65
CA GLY A 235 -2.57 6.45 -3.79
C GLY A 235 -1.16 6.97 -3.96
N GLY A 236 -0.86 7.55 -5.13
CA GLY A 236 0.47 8.05 -5.50
C GLY A 236 0.77 9.44 -4.95
N PHE A 237 2.05 9.75 -4.80
CA PHE A 237 2.50 11.10 -4.43
C PHE A 237 2.35 12.07 -5.62
N PHE A 238 2.56 11.57 -6.84
CA PHE A 238 2.44 12.29 -8.10
C PHE A 238 1.26 11.76 -8.93
N GLY A 239 0.77 12.56 -9.88
CA GLY A 239 -0.41 12.24 -10.69
C GLY A 239 -0.30 10.96 -11.51
N THR A 240 0.88 10.66 -12.07
CA THR A 240 1.13 9.41 -12.81
C THR A 240 1.53 8.22 -11.92
N ASN A 241 1.49 8.41 -10.60
CA ASN A 241 1.62 7.36 -9.60
C ASN A 241 2.90 6.52 -9.80
N SER A 242 2.80 5.19 -9.83
CA SER A 242 3.94 4.28 -9.92
C SER A 242 4.58 4.25 -11.31
N ALA A 243 4.02 4.94 -12.31
CA ALA A 243 4.72 5.25 -13.55
C ALA A 243 5.64 6.46 -13.39
N HIS A 244 5.50 7.30 -12.37
CA HIS A 244 6.36 8.47 -12.18
C HIS A 244 7.82 8.06 -11.85
N PRO A 245 8.86 8.62 -12.52
CA PRO A 245 10.26 8.32 -12.23
C PRO A 245 10.70 8.57 -10.80
N LEU A 246 10.04 9.49 -10.10
CA LEU A 246 10.31 9.76 -8.69
C LEU A 246 9.50 8.88 -7.73
N GLU A 247 8.59 8.02 -8.19
CA GLU A 247 7.97 7.01 -7.32
C GLU A 247 8.63 5.65 -7.51
N ASN A 248 8.82 5.26 -8.77
CA ASN A 248 9.40 3.98 -9.17
C ASN A 248 10.56 4.21 -10.16
N PRO A 249 11.78 4.50 -9.65
CA PRO A 249 12.89 4.96 -10.48
C PRO A 249 13.43 3.93 -11.47
N ASN A 250 13.41 2.65 -11.11
CA ASN A 250 14.10 1.62 -11.89
C ASN A 250 13.43 0.24 -11.79
N TYR A 251 13.92 -0.73 -12.56
CA TYR A 251 13.33 -2.07 -12.60
C TYR A 251 13.39 -2.81 -11.25
N PHE A 252 14.44 -2.56 -10.44
CA PHE A 252 14.58 -3.18 -9.13
C PHE A 252 13.53 -2.64 -8.14
N THR A 253 13.29 -1.32 -8.11
CA THR A 253 12.20 -0.75 -7.29
C THR A 253 10.84 -1.26 -7.75
N ASN A 254 10.66 -1.45 -9.07
CA ASN A 254 9.44 -2.04 -9.60
C ASN A 254 9.22 -3.48 -9.10
N ILE A 255 10.26 -4.32 -9.03
CA ILE A 255 10.16 -5.65 -8.41
C ILE A 255 9.72 -5.53 -6.94
N VAL A 256 10.35 -4.64 -6.19
CA VAL A 256 10.05 -4.43 -4.76
C VAL A 256 8.59 -4.00 -4.58
N GLU A 257 8.12 -3.00 -5.32
CA GLU A 257 6.74 -2.49 -5.24
C GLU A 257 5.71 -3.57 -5.59
N ASN A 258 5.91 -4.30 -6.69
CA ASN A 258 5.04 -5.42 -7.11
C ASN A 258 4.94 -6.52 -6.05
N VAL A 259 6.08 -6.89 -5.46
CA VAL A 259 6.11 -7.87 -4.36
C VAL A 259 5.31 -7.33 -3.18
N CYS A 260 5.46 -6.06 -2.83
CA CYS A 260 4.77 -5.43 -1.70
C CYS A 260 3.24 -5.44 -1.84
N ILE A 261 2.72 -5.17 -3.04
CA ILE A 261 1.26 -5.20 -3.31
C ILE A 261 0.66 -6.56 -2.95
N LEU A 262 1.32 -7.65 -3.34
CA LEU A 262 0.79 -9.00 -3.14
C LEU A 262 1.14 -9.61 -1.76
N LEU A 263 2.12 -9.04 -1.07
CA LEU A 263 2.75 -9.66 0.10
C LEU A 263 1.77 -9.85 1.27
N ILE A 264 1.10 -8.79 1.73
CA ILE A 264 0.19 -8.89 2.89
C ILE A 264 -1.04 -9.75 2.59
N PRO A 265 -1.76 -9.58 1.47
CA PRO A 265 -2.90 -10.43 1.14
C PRO A 265 -2.55 -11.92 1.16
N MET A 266 -1.40 -12.30 0.57
CA MET A 266 -0.96 -13.71 0.56
C MET A 266 -0.48 -14.17 1.94
N ALA A 267 0.22 -13.32 2.69
CA ALA A 267 0.62 -13.61 4.06
C ALA A 267 -0.60 -13.83 4.98
N MET A 268 -1.69 -13.10 4.79
CA MET A 268 -2.92 -13.26 5.57
C MET A 268 -3.58 -14.63 5.36
N ILE A 269 -3.45 -15.25 4.18
CA ILE A 269 -3.91 -16.63 3.95
C ILE A 269 -3.09 -17.62 4.79
N PHE A 270 -1.77 -17.46 4.83
CA PHE A 270 -0.91 -18.30 5.67
C PHE A 270 -1.11 -18.02 7.17
N ALA A 271 -1.41 -16.77 7.55
CA ALA A 271 -1.80 -16.41 8.92
C ALA A 271 -3.10 -17.10 9.33
N LEU A 272 -4.12 -17.13 8.47
CA LEU A 272 -5.35 -17.92 8.67
C LEU A 272 -5.02 -19.39 8.93
N GLY A 273 -4.16 -20.00 8.10
CA GLY A 273 -3.73 -21.39 8.28
C GLY A 273 -3.03 -21.65 9.61
N TYR A 274 -2.25 -20.67 10.10
CA TYR A 274 -1.59 -20.72 11.40
C TYR A 274 -2.60 -20.63 12.54
N VAL A 275 -3.47 -19.61 12.54
CA VAL A 275 -4.48 -19.35 13.58
C VAL A 275 -5.46 -20.52 13.69
N LEU A 276 -5.96 -21.03 12.56
CA LEU A 276 -6.89 -22.16 12.54
C LEU A 276 -6.21 -23.52 12.75
N LYS A 277 -4.87 -23.57 12.81
CA LYS A 277 -4.08 -24.81 12.81
C LYS A 277 -4.43 -25.74 11.62
N ARG A 278 -4.82 -25.15 10.50
CA ARG A 278 -5.25 -25.85 9.26
C ARG A 278 -4.36 -25.46 8.08
N ARG A 279 -3.12 -25.93 8.08
CA ARG A 279 -2.14 -25.62 7.02
C ARG A 279 -2.62 -26.04 5.62
N LYS A 280 -3.27 -27.21 5.51
CA LYS A 280 -3.81 -27.68 4.22
C LYS A 280 -4.86 -26.71 3.66
N LEU A 281 -5.71 -26.14 4.51
CA LEU A 281 -6.72 -25.16 4.08
C LEU A 281 -6.08 -23.90 3.51
N ALA A 282 -5.05 -23.36 4.18
CA ALA A 282 -4.33 -22.19 3.67
C ALA A 282 -3.68 -22.45 2.31
N TRP A 283 -3.03 -23.60 2.13
CA TRP A 283 -2.45 -23.97 0.83
C TRP A 283 -3.49 -24.15 -0.28
N VAL A 284 -4.68 -24.68 0.04
CA VAL A 284 -5.78 -24.78 -0.92
C VAL A 284 -6.25 -23.39 -1.34
N ILE A 285 -6.54 -22.49 -0.38
CA ILE A 285 -6.99 -21.13 -0.68
C ILE A 285 -5.92 -20.39 -1.51
N PHE A 286 -4.66 -20.46 -1.08
CA PHE A 286 -3.53 -19.86 -1.79
C PHE A 286 -3.42 -20.40 -3.23
N SER A 287 -3.51 -21.72 -3.43
CA SER A 287 -3.40 -22.33 -4.75
C SER A 287 -4.54 -21.92 -5.68
N VAL A 288 -5.78 -21.84 -5.17
CA VAL A 288 -6.93 -21.37 -5.96
C VAL A 288 -6.74 -19.91 -6.39
N MET A 289 -6.31 -19.04 -5.47
CA MET A 289 -6.04 -17.63 -5.78
C MET A 289 -4.89 -17.47 -6.77
N LEU A 290 -3.80 -18.23 -6.61
CA LEU A 290 -2.66 -18.21 -7.52
C LEU A 290 -3.03 -18.68 -8.92
N VAL A 291 -3.78 -19.78 -9.04
CA VAL A 291 -4.27 -20.27 -10.34
C VAL A 291 -5.17 -19.24 -11.00
N GLY A 292 -6.11 -18.65 -10.25
CA GLY A 292 -6.96 -17.57 -10.75
C GLY A 292 -6.14 -16.38 -11.27
N PHE A 293 -5.15 -15.93 -10.49
CA PHE A 293 -4.24 -14.86 -10.89
C PHE A 293 -3.45 -15.20 -12.17
N LEU A 294 -2.88 -16.41 -12.27
CA LEU A 294 -2.13 -16.85 -13.45
C LEU A 294 -3.00 -16.95 -14.71
N LEU A 295 -4.27 -17.32 -14.58
CA LEU A 295 -5.21 -17.38 -15.70
C LEU A 295 -5.48 -16.00 -16.32
N PHE A 296 -5.38 -14.92 -15.54
CA PHE A 296 -5.45 -13.55 -16.07
C PHE A 296 -4.09 -13.03 -16.51
N LEU A 297 -3.05 -13.29 -15.73
CA LEU A 297 -1.71 -12.77 -15.98
C LEU A 297 -1.09 -13.29 -17.29
N LEU A 298 -1.16 -14.60 -17.51
CA LEU A 298 -0.47 -15.22 -18.66
C LEU A 298 -1.01 -14.71 -20.01
N PRO A 299 -2.34 -14.62 -20.23
CA PRO A 299 -2.88 -13.96 -21.41
C PRO A 299 -2.49 -12.49 -21.52
N SER A 300 -2.52 -11.73 -20.42
CA SER A 300 -2.15 -10.30 -20.43
C SER A 300 -0.71 -10.10 -20.90
N ILE A 301 0.25 -10.82 -20.30
CA ILE A 301 1.65 -10.77 -20.74
C ILE A 301 1.78 -11.18 -22.21
N TYR A 302 1.13 -12.27 -22.62
CA TYR A 302 1.23 -12.76 -23.99
C TYR A 302 0.73 -11.73 -25.02
N TYR A 303 -0.43 -11.11 -24.78
CA TYR A 303 -1.00 -10.14 -25.71
C TYR A 303 -0.25 -8.80 -25.67
N GLU A 304 0.17 -8.32 -24.50
CA GLU A 304 0.95 -7.09 -24.39
C GLU A 304 2.32 -7.24 -25.07
N MET A 305 3.00 -8.37 -24.90
CA MET A 305 4.29 -8.63 -25.57
C MET A 305 4.16 -8.80 -27.09
N LYS A 306 2.98 -9.20 -27.59
CA LYS A 306 2.73 -9.34 -29.04
C LYS A 306 2.59 -7.99 -29.75
N GLY A 307 2.27 -6.93 -28.99
CA GLY A 307 2.08 -5.58 -29.52
C GLY A 307 0.79 -5.40 -30.30
N ASN A 308 0.63 -4.21 -30.88
CA ASN A 308 -0.56 -3.85 -31.63
C ASN A 308 -0.40 -4.17 -33.13
N PRO A 309 -1.25 -5.02 -33.73
CA PRO A 309 -1.20 -5.33 -35.16
C PRO A 309 -1.35 -4.09 -36.05
N ALA A 310 -2.15 -3.10 -35.66
CA ALA A 310 -2.33 -1.86 -36.42
C ALA A 310 -1.04 -1.04 -36.47
N ILE A 311 -0.29 -0.97 -35.36
CA ILE A 311 1.03 -0.31 -35.31
C ILE A 311 2.04 -1.05 -36.18
N SER A 312 1.99 -2.39 -36.15
CA SER A 312 2.87 -3.23 -36.99
C SER A 312 2.60 -3.01 -38.50
N GLN A 313 1.33 -2.82 -38.89
CA GLN A 313 0.95 -2.51 -40.27
C GLN A 313 1.45 -1.14 -40.75
N MET A 314 1.75 -0.21 -39.84
CA MET A 314 2.40 1.07 -40.18
C MET A 314 3.91 0.94 -40.43
N GLY A 315 4.46 -0.28 -40.36
CA GLY A 315 5.90 -0.53 -40.54
C GLY A 315 6.73 -0.32 -39.27
N ILE A 316 6.11 -0.10 -38.12
CA ILE A 316 6.78 0.07 -36.82
C ILE A 316 7.04 -1.32 -36.22
N SER A 317 8.29 -1.57 -35.83
CA SER A 317 8.71 -2.85 -35.25
C SER A 317 8.06 -3.11 -33.88
N PRO A 318 7.39 -4.25 -33.66
CA PRO A 318 6.74 -4.60 -32.38
C PRO A 318 7.69 -5.25 -31.35
N ASN A 319 9.01 -5.14 -31.51
CA ASN A 319 10.00 -5.86 -30.68
C ASN A 319 9.89 -5.63 -29.15
N LEU A 320 9.29 -4.52 -28.72
CA LEU A 320 9.07 -4.19 -27.30
C LEU A 320 7.65 -4.52 -26.81
N GLY A 321 6.80 -5.07 -27.67
CA GLY A 321 5.38 -5.26 -27.42
C GLY A 321 4.58 -3.97 -27.53
N SER A 322 3.45 -3.91 -26.84
CA SER A 322 2.54 -2.77 -26.78
C SER A 322 3.10 -1.75 -25.80
N MET A 323 3.66 -0.66 -26.32
CA MET A 323 4.29 0.39 -25.50
C MET A 323 3.38 1.58 -25.21
N GLU A 324 2.17 1.60 -25.77
CA GLU A 324 1.17 2.62 -25.42
C GLU A 324 0.79 2.50 -23.94
N GLY A 325 0.91 3.60 -23.19
CA GLY A 325 0.68 3.64 -21.75
C GLY A 325 1.70 2.89 -20.90
N LYS A 326 2.88 2.54 -21.44
CA LYS A 326 3.93 1.78 -20.74
C LYS A 326 5.22 2.56 -20.59
N GLU A 327 6.04 2.13 -19.64
CA GLU A 327 7.34 2.74 -19.37
C GLU A 327 8.50 1.91 -19.91
N VAL A 328 9.42 2.56 -20.60
CA VAL A 328 10.64 1.91 -21.14
C VAL A 328 11.49 1.30 -20.02
N ARG A 329 11.43 1.86 -18.81
CA ARG A 329 12.09 1.32 -17.60
C ARG A 329 11.67 -0.11 -17.27
N PHE A 330 10.44 -0.51 -17.64
CA PHE A 330 9.83 -1.77 -17.22
C PHE A 330 9.57 -2.72 -18.38
N GLY A 331 9.15 -2.20 -19.54
CA GLY A 331 8.77 -3.01 -20.69
C GLY A 331 7.36 -3.63 -20.55
N SER A 332 6.88 -4.20 -21.64
CA SER A 332 5.49 -4.66 -21.75
C SER A 332 5.14 -5.80 -20.81
N ALA A 333 6.06 -6.74 -20.57
CA ALA A 333 5.74 -7.90 -19.71
C ALA A 333 5.63 -7.51 -18.23
N ALA A 334 6.53 -6.67 -17.74
CA ALA A 334 6.50 -6.21 -16.35
C ALA A 334 5.33 -5.25 -16.09
N SER A 335 4.99 -4.41 -17.06
CA SER A 335 3.79 -3.56 -16.94
C SER A 335 2.48 -4.33 -17.07
N ALA A 336 2.46 -5.49 -17.73
CA ALA A 336 1.31 -6.39 -17.73
C ALA A 336 1.16 -7.19 -16.42
N PHE A 337 2.25 -7.31 -15.65
CA PHE A 337 2.24 -7.94 -14.33
C PHE A 337 1.72 -7.01 -13.23
N TRP A 338 2.05 -5.72 -13.34
CA TRP A 338 1.57 -4.66 -12.45
C TRP A 338 0.04 -4.59 -12.39
#